data_AF-A0A7G9TD74-F1
#
_entry.id   AF-A0A7G9TD74-F1
#
_cell.length_a   1.000
_cell.length_b   1.000
_cell.length_c   1.000
_cell.angle_alpha   90.00
_cell.angle_beta   90.00
_cell.angle_gamma   90.00
#
_symmetry.space_group_name_H-M   'P 1'
#
loop_
_entity.id
_entity.type
_entity.pdbx_description
1 polymer ?
#
loop_
_entity_poly.entity_id
_entity_poly.type
_entity_poly.pdbx_seq_one_letter_code
_entity_poly.pdbx_strand_id
1 'polypeptide(L)'
;MSFADFCAEYDNFYWSFALDGHESDQAGQILLAKYAARVALHQTVAATILAKACSDADAAKESYRAAGRFGSTEAVSRLKLVVAGLPGGEA
;
A
#
# COMPACT_ATOMS: atom_id res chain seq x y z
N MET A 1 -12.64 12.77 3.51
CA MET A 1 -11.80 11.80 4.23
C MET A 1 -10.46 12.45 4.51
N SER A 2 -10.03 12.52 5.77
CA SER A 2 -8.69 13.00 6.11
C SER A 2 -7.64 11.92 5.82
N PHE A 3 -6.35 12.28 5.80
CA PHE A 3 -5.27 11.30 5.67
C PHE A 3 -5.29 10.26 6.81
N ALA A 4 -5.62 10.70 8.03
CA ALA A 4 -5.78 9.81 9.18
C ALA A 4 -6.94 8.83 8.98
N ASP A 5 -8.09 9.29 8.49
CA ASP A 5 -9.24 8.43 8.19
C ASP A 5 -8.91 7.42 7.08
N PHE A 6 -8.15 7.83 6.06
CA PHE A 6 -7.70 6.94 5.00
C PHE A 6 -6.76 5.85 5.53
N CYS A 7 -5.79 6.22 6.38
CA CYS A 7 -4.90 5.25 7.01
C CYS A 7 -5.65 4.28 7.93
N ALA A 8 -6.65 4.76 8.68
CA ALA A 8 -7.48 3.94 9.56
C ALA A 8 -8.43 3.01 8.80
N GLU A 9 -8.98 3.43 7.66
CA GLU A 9 -9.81 2.56 6.83
C GLU A 9 -8.97 1.51 6.07
N TYR A 10 -7.74 1.87 5.69
CA TYR A 10 -6.86 0.94 4.98
C TYR A 10 -6.36 -0.19 5.89
N ASP A 11 -6.03 0.10 7.16
CA ASP A 11 -5.58 -0.78 8.29
C ASP A 11 -5.04 -2.18 7.93
N ASN A 12 -4.27 -2.25 6.86
CA ASN A 12 -3.67 -3.47 6.33
C ASN A 12 -2.29 -3.09 5.78
N PHE A 13 -1.53 -2.40 6.63
CA PHE A 13 -0.16 -2.12 6.30
C PHE A 13 0.60 -3.44 6.26
N TYR A 14 1.28 -3.70 5.15
CA TYR A 14 2.13 -4.87 4.94
C TYR A 14 3.06 -5.17 6.14
N TRP A 15 3.52 -4.13 6.84
CA TRP A 15 4.39 -4.23 8.02
C TRP A 15 3.67 -4.45 9.36
N SER A 16 2.34 -4.31 9.46
CA SER A 16 1.61 -4.48 10.74
C SER A 16 1.58 -5.93 11.23
N PHE A 17 1.73 -6.91 10.33
CA PHE A 17 1.62 -8.34 10.65
C PHE A 17 2.83 -9.16 10.19
N ALA A 18 4.00 -8.54 9.99
CA ALA A 18 5.23 -9.21 9.54
C ALA A 18 4.99 -10.18 8.36
N LEU A 19 4.23 -9.73 7.35
CA LEU A 19 3.89 -10.54 6.18
C LEU A 19 5.11 -10.85 5.27
N ASP A 20 6.30 -10.40 5.67
CA ASP A 20 7.59 -10.79 5.09
C ASP A 20 8.05 -12.19 5.54
N GLY A 21 7.37 -12.78 6.53
CA GLY A 21 7.66 -14.12 7.04
C GLY A 21 8.88 -14.17 7.96
N HIS A 22 9.42 -13.03 8.40
CA HIS A 22 10.59 -12.99 9.28
C HIS A 22 10.35 -13.72 10.61
N GLU A 23 9.13 -13.62 11.14
CA GLU A 23 8.72 -14.22 12.43
C GLU A 23 7.93 -15.53 12.26
N SER A 24 7.78 -16.06 11.04
CA SER A 24 6.94 -17.23 10.77
C SER A 24 7.66 -18.56 10.94
N ASP A 25 6.98 -19.53 11.56
CA ASP A 25 7.39 -20.93 11.54
C ASP A 25 7.12 -21.59 10.16
N GLN A 26 7.41 -22.87 10.03
CA GLN A 26 7.22 -23.58 8.75
C GLN A 26 5.75 -23.57 8.27
N ALA A 27 4.78 -23.66 9.18
CA ALA A 27 3.36 -23.61 8.82
C ALA A 27 2.96 -22.20 8.36
N GLY A 28 3.44 -21.17 9.05
CA GLY A 28 3.29 -19.77 8.66
C GLY A 28 3.89 -19.49 7.29
N GLN A 29 5.10 -20.00 7.00
CA GLN A 29 5.74 -19.82 5.70
C GLN A 29 4.94 -20.47 4.56
N ILE A 30 4.34 -21.65 4.79
CA ILE A 30 3.45 -22.29 3.81
C ILE A 30 2.20 -21.43 3.56
N LEU A 31 1.63 -20.84 4.62
CA LEU A 31 0.47 -19.97 4.51
C LEU A 31 0.80 -18.68 3.75
N LEU A 32 1.95 -18.05 4.04
CA LEU A 32 2.43 -16.87 3.33
C LEU A 32 2.70 -17.17 1.85
N ALA A 33 3.30 -18.31 1.54
CA ALA A 33 3.50 -18.76 0.17
C ALA A 33 2.18 -18.93 -0.58
N LYS A 34 1.15 -19.50 0.07
CA LYS A 34 -0.21 -19.63 -0.50
C LYS A 34 -0.83 -18.27 -0.84
N TYR A 35 -0.55 -17.24 -0.05
CA TYR A 35 -1.10 -15.89 -0.24
C TYR A 35 -0.12 -14.89 -0.85
N ALA A 36 1.01 -15.35 -1.41
CA ALA A 36 2.11 -14.50 -1.86
C ALA A 36 1.66 -13.41 -2.85
N ALA A 37 0.72 -13.71 -3.75
CA ALA A 37 0.18 -12.72 -4.69
C ALA A 37 -0.58 -11.58 -3.98
N ARG A 38 -1.36 -11.89 -2.94
CA ARG A 38 -2.06 -10.88 -2.13
C ARG A 38 -1.07 -10.08 -1.30
N VAL A 39 -0.08 -10.74 -0.71
CA VAL A 39 0.98 -10.10 0.06
C VAL A 39 1.79 -9.13 -0.82
N ALA A 40 2.17 -9.53 -2.02
CA ALA A 40 2.91 -8.70 -2.98
C ALA A 40 2.11 -7.45 -3.42
N LEU A 41 0.79 -7.56 -3.56
CA LEU A 41 -0.08 -6.42 -3.82
C LEU A 41 0.01 -5.39 -2.69
N HIS A 42 -0.14 -5.82 -1.44
CA HIS A 42 -0.05 -4.92 -0.28
C HIS A 42 1.35 -4.32 -0.14
N GLN A 43 2.41 -5.09 -0.39
CA GLN A 43 3.78 -4.59 -0.42
C GLN A 43 3.96 -3.49 -1.47
N THR A 44 3.41 -3.68 -2.67
CA THR A 44 3.47 -2.68 -3.75
C THR A 44 2.75 -1.39 -3.38
N VAL A 45 1.53 -1.48 -2.84
CA VAL A 45 0.77 -0.32 -2.38
C VAL A 45 1.52 0.43 -1.29
N ALA A 46 2.06 -0.30 -0.33
CA ALA A 46 2.82 0.26 0.79
C ALA A 46 4.07 1.02 0.31
N ALA A 47 4.91 0.39 -0.52
CA ALA A 47 6.19 0.96 -0.96
C ALA A 47 6.05 2.08 -2.00
N THR A 48 5.04 2.01 -2.88
CA THR A 48 4.96 2.92 -4.04
C THR A 48 3.94 4.04 -3.86
N ILE A 49 2.93 3.82 -3.02
CA ILE A 49 1.82 4.76 -2.81
C ILE A 49 1.89 5.36 -1.40
N LEU A 50 1.74 4.52 -0.37
CA LEU A 50 1.63 5.01 1.02
C LEU A 50 2.90 5.72 1.48
N ALA A 51 4.08 5.19 1.14
CA ALA A 51 5.37 5.81 1.49
C ALA A 51 5.58 7.21 0.87
N LYS A 52 4.81 7.59 -0.15
CA LYS A 52 4.93 8.86 -0.88
C LYS A 52 3.70 9.76 -0.72
N ALA A 53 2.61 9.25 -0.19
CA ALA A 53 1.42 10.04 0.12
C ALA A 53 1.72 11.05 1.22
N CYS A 54 1.19 12.27 1.08
CA CYS A 54 1.25 13.33 2.08
C CYS A 54 -0.07 14.09 2.12
N SER A 55 -0.20 15.06 3.02
CA SER A 55 -1.38 15.92 3.07
C SER A 55 -1.52 16.73 1.77
N ASP A 56 -2.74 17.06 1.36
CA ASP A 56 -2.95 17.88 0.15
C ASP A 56 -2.33 19.28 0.28
N ALA A 57 -2.29 19.82 1.49
CA ALA A 57 -1.61 21.08 1.79
C ALA A 57 -0.09 20.98 1.60
N ASP A 58 0.53 19.85 1.97
CA ASP A 58 1.95 19.62 1.73
C ASP A 58 2.24 19.31 0.26
N ALA A 59 1.36 18.58 -0.42
CA ALA A 59 1.48 18.28 -1.85
C ALA A 59 1.46 19.56 -2.72
N ALA A 60 0.88 20.65 -2.24
CA ALA A 60 0.93 21.95 -2.90
C ALA A 60 2.32 22.63 -2.82
N LYS A 61 3.19 22.20 -1.88
CA LYS A 61 4.53 22.77 -1.70
C LYS A 61 5.51 22.15 -2.70
N GLU A 62 6.31 23.02 -3.33
CA GLU A 62 7.29 22.59 -4.33
C GLU A 62 8.29 21.57 -3.78
N SER A 63 8.76 21.74 -2.54
CA SER A 63 9.71 20.82 -1.90
C SER A 63 9.18 19.40 -1.77
N TYR A 64 7.88 19.21 -1.53
CA TYR A 64 7.26 17.89 -1.43
C TYR A 64 7.09 17.26 -2.81
N ARG A 65 6.68 18.06 -3.80
CA ARG A 65 6.58 17.60 -5.20
C ARG A 65 7.95 17.19 -5.74
N ALA A 66 8.99 17.97 -5.46
CA ALA A 66 10.37 17.66 -5.84
C ALA A 66 10.89 16.37 -5.18
N ALA A 67 10.42 16.07 -3.95
CA ALA A 67 10.69 14.79 -3.27
C ALA A 67 9.82 13.62 -3.80
N GLY A 68 9.03 13.82 -4.86
CA GLY A 68 8.17 12.80 -5.45
C GLY A 68 6.94 12.45 -4.60
N ARG A 69 6.57 13.31 -3.65
CA ARG A 69 5.38 13.15 -2.82
C ARG A 69 4.14 13.71 -3.50
N PHE A 70 2.98 13.18 -3.15
CA PHE A 70 1.70 13.53 -3.76
C PHE A 70 0.55 13.48 -2.75
N GLY A 71 -0.54 14.17 -3.10
CA GLY A 71 -1.75 14.26 -2.29
C GLY A 71 -2.73 13.10 -2.53
N SER A 72 -3.89 13.21 -1.88
CA SER A 72 -4.93 12.19 -1.82
C SER A 72 -5.48 11.80 -3.19
N THR A 73 -5.78 12.79 -4.06
CA THR A 73 -6.32 12.56 -5.40
C THR A 73 -5.39 11.67 -6.24
N GLU A 74 -4.09 11.94 -6.22
CA GLU A 74 -3.14 11.14 -6.98
C GLU A 74 -2.88 9.77 -6.34
N ALA A 75 -2.88 9.68 -5.01
CA ALA A 75 -2.81 8.39 -4.31
C ALA A 75 -3.97 7.47 -4.74
N VAL A 76 -5.20 7.98 -4.80
CA VAL A 76 -6.37 7.22 -5.28
C VAL A 76 -6.24 6.83 -6.75
N SER A 77 -5.78 7.74 -7.62
CA SER A 77 -5.54 7.41 -9.03
C SER A 77 -4.52 6.28 -9.20
N ARG A 78 -3.43 6.29 -8.42
CA ARG A 78 -2.43 5.22 -8.44
C ARG A 78 -2.98 3.90 -7.90
N LEU A 79 -3.80 3.92 -6.84
CA LEU A 79 -4.47 2.72 -6.32
C LEU A 79 -5.37 2.07 -7.39
N LYS A 80 -6.14 2.88 -8.13
CA LYS A 80 -6.99 2.38 -9.22
C LYS A 80 -6.17 1.68 -10.31
N LEU A 81 -5.00 2.20 -10.65
CA LEU A 81 -4.10 1.57 -11.63
C LEU A 81 -3.54 0.25 -11.12
N VAL A 82 -3.17 0.18 -9.83
CA VAL A 82 -2.73 -1.09 -9.21
C VAL A 82 -3.85 -2.13 -9.28
N VAL A 83 -5.09 -1.77 -8.94
CA VAL A 83 -6.24 -2.68 -9.01
C VAL A 83 -6.55 -3.10 -10.45
N ALA A 84 -6.52 -2.17 -11.41
CA ALA A 84 -6.78 -2.47 -12.82
C ALA A 84 -5.72 -3.39 -13.46
N GLY A 85 -4.50 -3.41 -12.91
CA GLY A 85 -3.42 -4.30 -13.33
C GLY A 85 -3.47 -5.69 -12.70
N LEU A 86 -4.41 -5.96 -11.78
CA LEU A 86 -4.56 -7.29 -11.20
C LEU A 86 -5.28 -8.22 -12.19
N PRO A 87 -4.79 -9.44 -12.41
CA PRO A 87 -5.57 -10.44 -13.11
C PRO A 87 -6.89 -10.64 -12.35
N GLY A 88 -8.03 -10.55 -13.04
CA GLY A 88 -9.34 -10.75 -12.44
C GLY A 88 -9.35 -12.11 -11.75
N GLY A 89 -9.34 -12.11 -10.42
CA GLY A 89 -9.33 -13.33 -9.64
C GLY A 89 -10.72 -13.96 -9.67
N GLU A 90 -10.85 -15.10 -10.34
CA GLU A 90 -11.88 -16.07 -9.97
C GLU A 90 -11.65 -16.44 -8.49
N ALA A 91 -12.69 -16.23 -7.69
CA ALA A 91 -12.77 -16.59 -6.28
C ALA A 91 -13.47 -17.95 -6.14
#